data_AF-K3WTX7-F1
#
_entry.id   AF-K3WTX7-F1
#
_cell.length_a   1.000
_cell.length_b   1.000
_cell.length_c   1.000
_cell.angle_alpha   90.00
_cell.angle_beta   90.00
_cell.angle_gamma   90.00
#
_symmetry.space_group_name_H-M   'P 1'
#
loop_
_entity.id
_entity.type
_entity.pdbx_description
1 polymer ?
#
loop_
_entity_poly.entity_id
_entity_poly.type
_entity_poly.pdbx_seq_one_letter_code
_entity_poly.pdbx_strand_id
1 'polypeptide(L)'
;MVCRSVKVHFLGWSVRFDELIGRKPQWIALLYTQVMPWRDFSVGNKLQIGCMASAKSAPKWRNRTVVVVFEKPAATGERLERWISISYNGKTAQRRVDDGLLCRPGDHTTFEN
;
A
#
# COMPACT_ATOMS: atom_id res chain seq x y z
N MET A 1 -29.74 -11.74 -11.30
CA MET A 1 -29.66 -10.38 -10.70
C MET A 1 -28.19 -10.06 -10.52
N VAL A 2 -27.58 -9.26 -11.41
CA VAL A 2 -26.12 -9.02 -11.39
C VAL A 2 -25.86 -7.85 -10.44
N CYS A 3 -25.10 -8.08 -9.37
CA CYS A 3 -24.75 -7.05 -8.39
C CYS A 3 -23.98 -5.92 -9.11
N ARG A 4 -24.59 -4.72 -9.18
CA ARG A 4 -24.09 -3.58 -9.98
C ARG A 4 -23.17 -2.64 -9.21
N SER A 5 -22.82 -2.95 -7.97
CA SER A 5 -22.06 -2.06 -7.10
C SER A 5 -20.83 -2.75 -6.54
N VAL A 6 -19.74 -2.01 -6.37
CA VAL A 6 -18.53 -2.46 -5.70
C VAL A 6 -18.20 -1.52 -4.56
N LYS A 7 -17.66 -2.06 -3.48
CA LYS A 7 -17.14 -1.27 -2.36
C LYS A 7 -15.71 -0.86 -2.69
N VAL A 8 -15.45 0.44 -2.76
CA VAL A 8 -14.11 1.00 -2.95
C VAL A 8 -13.57 1.49 -1.62
N HIS A 9 -12.36 1.05 -1.31
CA HIS A 9 -11.57 1.55 -0.20
C HIS A 9 -10.40 2.36 -0.75
N PHE A 10 -10.25 3.60 -0.30
CA PHE A 10 -9.10 4.44 -0.65
C PHE A 10 -7.94 4.06 0.26
N LEU A 11 -6.91 3.42 -0.30
CA LEU A 11 -5.74 2.98 0.47
C LEU A 11 -5.09 4.17 1.20
N GLY A 12 -4.81 3.99 2.49
CA GLY A 12 -4.25 5.03 3.37
C GLY A 12 -5.30 5.97 3.98
N TRP A 13 -6.59 5.81 3.64
CA TRP A 13 -7.68 6.56 4.23
C TRP A 13 -8.47 5.69 5.22
N SER A 14 -9.23 6.33 6.11
CA SER A 14 -10.09 5.62 7.05
C SER A 14 -11.27 4.95 6.34
N VAL A 15 -11.68 3.78 6.83
CA VAL A 15 -12.83 2.98 6.34
C VAL A 15 -14.14 3.77 6.27
N ARG A 16 -14.28 4.85 7.04
CA ARG A 16 -15.46 5.73 6.98
C ARG A 16 -15.63 6.44 5.62
N PHE A 17 -14.56 6.50 4.83
CA PHE A 17 -14.54 7.06 3.47
C PHE A 17 -14.71 5.97 2.40
N ASP A 18 -15.02 4.73 2.79
CA ASP A 18 -15.34 3.69 1.83
C ASP A 18 -16.67 4.01 1.15
N GLU A 19 -16.70 3.87 -0.16
CA GLU A 19 -17.89 4.17 -0.95
C GLU A 19 -18.40 2.93 -1.68
N LEU A 20 -19.73 2.79 -1.73
CA LEU A 20 -20.38 1.83 -2.62
C LEU A 20 -20.69 2.54 -3.93
N ILE A 21 -19.92 2.24 -4.97
CA ILE A 21 -20.09 2.85 -6.28
C ILE A 21 -20.68 1.85 -7.27
N GLY A 22 -21.50 2.36 -8.18
CA GLY A 22 -21.95 1.56 -9.32
C GLY A 22 -20.75 1.19 -10.19
N ARG A 23 -20.72 -0.04 -10.71
CA ARG A 23 -19.68 -0.58 -11.61
C ARG A 23 -19.81 0.02 -13.01
N LYS A 24 -19.76 1.36 -13.10
CA LYS A 24 -19.72 2.11 -14.35
C LYS A 24 -18.25 2.35 -14.72
N PRO A 25 -17.81 2.06 -15.96
CA PRO A 25 -16.41 2.19 -16.38
C PRO A 25 -15.85 3.62 -16.30
N GLN A 26 -16.72 4.63 -16.18
CA GLN A 26 -16.36 6.03 -15.95
C GLN A 26 -16.02 6.37 -14.49
N TRP A 27 -16.49 5.58 -13.51
CA TRP A 27 -16.27 5.83 -12.08
C TRP A 27 -15.14 4.95 -11.53
N ILE A 28 -14.95 3.82 -12.17
CA ILE A 28 -13.84 2.90 -11.95
C ILE A 28 -13.17 2.79 -13.30
N ALA A 29 -12.07 3.51 -13.46
CA ALA A 29 -11.27 3.36 -14.66
C ALA A 29 -10.98 1.87 -14.87
N LEU A 30 -11.32 1.37 -16.07
CA LEU A 30 -10.89 0.06 -16.55
C LEU A 30 -9.39 -0.02 -16.32
N LEU A 31 -8.99 -0.97 -15.47
CA LEU A 31 -7.62 -1.28 -15.04
C LEU A 31 -6.60 -0.35 -15.69
N TYR A 32 -6.30 0.78 -15.02
CA TYR A 32 -5.34 1.80 -15.47
C TYR A 32 -4.01 1.13 -15.84
N THR A 33 -3.84 0.78 -17.12
CA THR A 33 -2.63 0.20 -17.70
C THR A 33 -1.54 1.26 -17.95
N GLN A 34 -1.80 2.52 -17.59
CA GLN A 34 -0.80 3.60 -17.61
C GLN A 34 -0.21 3.92 -16.24
N VAL A 35 -0.76 3.38 -15.15
CA VAL A 35 -0.12 3.47 -13.85
C VAL A 35 0.88 2.32 -13.79
N MET A 36 2.17 2.63 -13.98
CA MET A 36 3.23 1.64 -13.73
C MET A 36 2.94 0.94 -12.40
N PRO A 37 2.93 -0.41 -12.36
CA PRO A 37 2.65 -1.20 -11.17
C PRO A 37 3.78 -0.99 -10.15
N TRP A 38 3.77 0.17 -9.51
CA TRP A 38 4.87 0.64 -8.69
C TRP A 38 5.00 -0.14 -7.38
N ARG A 39 3.93 -0.86 -7.02
CA ARG A 39 3.88 -1.82 -5.92
C ARG A 39 4.30 -3.23 -6.33
N ASP A 40 4.73 -3.45 -7.57
CA ASP A 40 5.38 -4.70 -7.97
C ASP A 40 6.84 -4.70 -7.53
N PHE A 41 7.03 -4.77 -6.21
CA PHE A 41 8.34 -4.61 -5.60
C PHE A 41 9.27 -5.78 -5.93
N SER A 42 10.53 -5.41 -6.16
CA SER A 42 11.70 -6.29 -6.19
C SER A 42 12.73 -5.85 -5.15
N VAL A 43 13.61 -6.75 -4.73
CA VAL A 43 14.73 -6.41 -3.84
C VAL A 43 15.54 -5.26 -4.45
N GLY A 44 15.91 -4.29 -3.62
CA GLY A 44 16.61 -3.07 -4.05
C GLY A 44 15.70 -1.93 -4.52
N ASN A 45 14.39 -2.16 -4.71
CA ASN A 45 13.46 -1.07 -5.00
C ASN A 45 13.42 -0.05 -3.85
N LYS A 46 13.39 1.23 -4.21
CA LYS A 46 13.22 2.34 -3.28
C LYS A 46 11.74 2.65 -3.12
N LEU A 47 11.33 3.00 -1.90
CA LEU A 47 9.97 3.43 -1.59
C LEU A 47 9.95 4.42 -0.43
N GLN A 48 8.81 5.02 -0.17
CA GLN A 48 8.55 5.78 1.06
C GLN A 48 7.66 4.97 1.99
N ILE A 49 8.04 4.92 3.28
CA ILE A 49 7.23 4.34 4.34
C ILE A 49 6.76 5.42 5.32
N GLY A 50 5.46 5.39 5.63
CA GLY A 50 4.86 6.18 6.68
C GLY A 50 5.05 5.50 8.05
N CYS A 51 5.71 6.18 8.97
CA CYS A 51 5.83 5.77 10.36
C CYS A 51 4.86 6.58 11.22
N MET A 52 3.87 5.92 11.80
CA MET A 52 2.94 6.51 12.76
C MET A 52 3.60 6.55 14.14
N ALA A 53 3.74 7.74 14.73
CA ALA A 53 4.20 7.88 16.12
C ALA A 53 3.08 7.56 17.11
N SER A 54 1.83 7.86 16.73
CA SER A 54 0.61 7.48 17.42
C SER A 54 -0.55 7.39 16.43
N ALA A 55 -1.67 6.75 16.81
CA ALA A 55 -2.84 6.62 15.94
C ALA A 55 -3.46 7.97 15.51
N LYS A 56 -3.20 9.05 16.25
CA LYS A 56 -3.69 10.41 15.95
C LYS A 56 -2.68 11.28 15.20
N SER A 57 -1.44 10.82 15.03
CA SER A 57 -0.38 11.61 14.38
C SER A 57 -0.41 11.44 12.86
N ALA A 58 -0.07 12.49 12.12
CA ALA A 58 0.27 12.35 10.72
C ALA A 58 1.50 11.45 10.55
N PRO A 59 1.54 10.58 9.54
CA PRO A 59 2.67 9.70 9.31
C PRO A 59 3.92 10.52 8.97
N LYS A 60 5.06 10.15 9.56
CA LYS A 60 6.37 10.66 9.16
C LYS A 60 6.91 9.77 8.04
N TRP A 61 7.10 10.34 6.86
CA TRP A 61 7.54 9.62 5.67
C TRP A 61 9.06 9.52 5.62
N ARG A 62 9.57 8.34 5.27
CA ARG A 62 11.01 8.09 5.13
C ARG A 62 11.30 7.25 3.90
N ASN A 63 12.37 7.60 3.18
CA ASN A 63 12.87 6.79 2.06
C ASN A 63 13.50 5.50 2.58
N ARG A 64 13.19 4.38 1.96
CA ARG A 64 13.70 3.06 2.34
C ARG A 64 13.87 2.16 1.14
N THR A 65 14.55 1.05 1.36
CA THR A 65 14.85 0.05 0.33
C THR A 65 14.26 -1.31 0.72
N VAL A 66 13.65 -1.98 -0.25
CA VAL A 66 13.19 -3.36 -0.12
C VAL A 66 14.40 -4.27 0.00
N VAL A 67 14.43 -5.09 1.05
CA VAL A 67 15.49 -6.08 1.30
C VAL A 67 15.02 -7.47 0.88
N VAL A 68 13.74 -7.79 1.10
CA VAL A 68 13.16 -9.10 0.78
C VAL A 68 11.74 -8.90 0.28
N VAL A 69 11.32 -9.73 -0.67
CA VAL A 69 9.93 -9.86 -1.12
C VAL A 69 9.54 -11.32 -0.89
N PHE A 70 8.40 -11.58 -0.27
CA PHE A 70 7.96 -12.93 0.07
C PHE A 70 6.43 -13.01 0.14
N GLU A 71 5.90 -14.23 0.17
CA GLU A 71 4.47 -14.49 0.29
C GLU A 71 4.16 -15.14 1.64
N LYS A 72 2.99 -14.81 2.19
CA LYS A 72 2.45 -15.43 3.40
C LYS A 72 0.99 -15.82 3.16
N PRO A 73 0.50 -16.90 3.78
CA PRO A 73 -0.94 -17.15 3.82
C PRO A 73 -1.67 -15.96 4.44
N ALA A 74 -2.76 -15.54 3.82
CA ALA A 74 -3.70 -14.58 4.40
C ALA A 74 -4.21 -15.12 5.74
N ALA A 75 -4.68 -14.23 6.61
CA ALA A 75 -5.24 -14.63 7.92
C ALA A 75 -6.40 -15.64 7.80
N THR A 76 -7.13 -15.61 6.68
CA THR A 76 -8.22 -16.56 6.38
C THR A 76 -7.74 -17.85 5.68
N GLY A 77 -6.46 -17.96 5.34
CA GLY A 77 -5.84 -19.15 4.74
C GLY A 77 -6.14 -19.40 3.25
N GLU A 78 -7.13 -18.73 2.68
CA GLU A 78 -7.60 -19.02 1.31
C GLU A 78 -6.71 -18.42 0.20
N ARG A 79 -5.83 -17.48 0.52
CA ARG A 79 -5.02 -16.73 -0.46
C ARG A 79 -3.62 -16.44 0.06
N LEU A 80 -2.65 -16.32 -0.86
CA LEU A 80 -1.33 -15.79 -0.54
C LEU A 80 -1.35 -14.26 -0.64
N GLU A 81 -0.79 -13.60 0.36
CA GLU A 81 -0.55 -12.17 0.39
C GLU A 81 0.94 -11.91 0.11
N ARG A 82 1.24 -10.93 -0.74
CA ARG A 82 2.62 -10.48 -0.96
C ARG A 82 3.03 -9.48 0.11
N TRP A 83 4.23 -9.67 0.63
CA TRP A 83 4.84 -8.87 1.67
C TRP A 83 6.27 -8.48 1.28
N ILE A 84 6.75 -7.40 1.88
CA ILE A 84 8.12 -6.91 1.75
C ILE A 84 8.76 -6.73 3.13
N SER A 85 10.08 -6.95 3.20
CA SER A 85 10.92 -6.53 4.32
C SER A 85 11.70 -5.29 3.92
N ILE A 86 11.74 -4.30 4.80
CA ILE A 86 12.36 -3.00 4.58
C ILE A 86 13.41 -2.77 5.67
N SER A 87 14.60 -2.30 5.31
CA SER A 87 15.66 -1.99 6.29
C SER A 87 15.48 -0.62 6.93
N TYR A 88 15.69 -0.51 8.24
CA TYR A 88 15.62 0.71 9.05
C TYR A 88 16.72 0.67 10.11
N ASN A 89 17.75 1.51 10.02
CA ASN A 89 18.81 1.65 11.03
C ASN A 89 19.35 0.29 11.56
N GLY A 90 19.60 -0.67 10.65
CA GLY A 90 20.05 -2.04 10.99
C GLY A 90 18.95 -3.01 11.46
N LYS A 91 17.70 -2.56 11.62
CA LYS A 91 16.50 -3.37 11.88
C LYS A 91 15.73 -3.61 10.59
N THR A 92 14.85 -4.61 10.56
CA THR A 92 13.95 -4.86 9.42
C THR A 92 12.49 -4.80 9.86
N ALA A 93 11.65 -4.17 9.05
CA ALA A 93 10.20 -4.15 9.24
C ALA A 93 9.51 -4.84 8.06
N GLN A 94 8.52 -5.68 8.36
CA GLN A 94 7.71 -6.36 7.35
C GLN A 94 6.42 -5.60 7.10
N ARG A 95 6.03 -5.47 5.84
CA ARG A 95 4.83 -4.75 5.40
C ARG A 95 4.13 -5.52 4.29
N ARG A 96 2.80 -5.47 4.25
CA ARG A 96 2.05 -5.96 3.10
C ARG A 96 2.27 -5.02 1.92
N VAL A 97 2.28 -5.57 0.71
CA VAL A 97 2.44 -4.76 -0.51
C VAL A 97 1.29 -3.76 -0.69
N ASP A 98 0.09 -4.07 -0.19
CA ASP A 98 -1.10 -3.21 -0.22
C ASP A 98 -1.23 -2.26 0.98
N ASP A 99 -0.23 -2.19 1.87
CA ASP A 99 -0.25 -1.29 3.03
C ASP A 99 -0.37 0.18 2.58
N GLY A 100 -1.33 0.91 3.16
CA GLY A 100 -1.61 2.31 2.86
C GLY A 100 -0.50 3.27 3.31
N LEU A 101 0.45 2.81 4.12
CA LEU A 101 1.63 3.56 4.54
C LEU A 101 2.85 3.31 3.65
N LEU A 102 2.66 2.73 2.45
CA LEU A 102 3.67 2.66 1.41
C LEU A 102 3.31 3.64 0.29
N CYS A 103 4.29 4.43 -0.15
CA CYS A 103 4.16 5.38 -1.26
C CYS A 103 5.37 5.30 -2.21
N ARG A 104 5.24 5.86 -3.41
CA ARG A 104 6.38 5.96 -4.34
C ARG A 104 7.41 6.92 -3.76
N PRO A 105 8.71 6.75 -4.09
CA PRO A 105 9.70 7.77 -3.81
C PRO A 105 9.25 9.14 -4.34
N GLY A 106 9.22 10.15 -3.48
CA GLY A 106 8.89 11.53 -3.85
C GLY A 106 7.42 11.93 -3.68
N ASP A 107 6.51 11.02 -3.31
CA ASP A 107 5.09 11.37 -3.08
C ASP A 107 4.91 12.28 -1.85
N HIS A 108 5.77 12.14 -0.84
CA HIS A 108 5.73 12.94 0.37
C HIS A 108 7.10 13.54 0.74
N THR A 109 7.08 14.70 1.40
CA THR A 109 8.27 15.29 2.02
C THR A 109 8.82 14.36 3.10
N THR A 110 10.07 13.95 2.95
CA THR A 110 10.71 13.01 3.87
C THR A 110 11.26 13.70 5.10
N PHE A 111 11.03 13.07 6.24
CA PHE A 111 11.63 13.45 7.52
C PHE A 111 12.85 12.56 7.78
N GLU A 112 14.03 13.03 7.39
CA GLU A 112 15.31 12.42 7.76
C GLU A 112 15.85 13.15 8.99
N ASN A 113 15.88 12.46 10.13
CA ASN A 113 16.61 12.84 11.34
C ASN A 113 17.75 11.86 11.53
#